data_AF-A0A950VMP0-F1
#
_entry.id   AF-A0A950VMP0-F1
#
_cell.length_a   1.000
_cell.length_b   1.000
_cell.length_c   1.000
_cell.angle_alpha   90.00
_cell.angle_beta   90.00
_cell.angle_gamma   90.00
#
_symmetry.space_group_name_H-M   'P 1'
#
loop_
_entity.id
_entity.type
_entity.pdbx_description
1 polymer ?
#
loop_
_entity_poly.entity_id
_entity_poly.type
_entity_poly.pdbx_seq_one_letter_code
_entity_poly.pdbx_strand_id
1 'polypeptide(L)'
;MAPSEIGPASRAHRVPTRMIWPFARPALCGVVFLSVVTTAWLAPAAEKPSAQPGPSGAASSVPWSFQPLQKIEPPADPSGWSVDPVDSFIQEKLRAHNLQPAGPAEKRTLIRRATFDLTGLPPTPEEVEAFLADSSPDAWSKVVDRLLASPRYGEHWGRHWLDVVRYADTGGF
;
A
#
# COMPACT_ATOMS: atom_id res chain seq x y z
N MET A 1 -8.07 -61.10 -29.39
CA MET A 1 -7.18 -61.60 -30.47
C MET A 1 -5.92 -60.76 -30.42
N ALA A 2 -4.91 -61.25 -29.71
CA ALA A 2 -3.57 -60.69 -29.57
C ALA A 2 -2.73 -61.02 -30.85
N PRO A 3 -1.41 -60.73 -30.99
CA PRO A 3 -0.49 -60.28 -29.95
C PRO A 3 0.59 -59.25 -30.44
N SER A 4 1.16 -58.40 -29.56
CA SER A 4 2.50 -58.50 -28.93
C SER A 4 3.67 -58.38 -29.95
N GLU A 5 4.68 -57.51 -29.78
CA GLU A 5 5.82 -57.74 -28.88
C GLU A 5 6.88 -56.61 -28.95
N ILE A 6 7.52 -56.36 -27.78
CA ILE A 6 8.96 -56.12 -27.53
C ILE A 6 9.59 -54.74 -27.84
N GLY A 7 9.97 -54.02 -26.78
CA GLY A 7 11.26 -53.27 -26.69
C GLY A 7 12.37 -54.21 -26.15
N PRO A 8 13.67 -53.84 -26.02
CA PRO A 8 14.14 -52.55 -25.48
C PRO A 8 15.55 -52.06 -25.98
N ALA A 9 16.07 -51.03 -25.29
CA ALA A 9 17.49 -50.77 -24.97
C ALA A 9 18.36 -49.84 -25.86
N SER A 10 18.67 -48.67 -25.27
CA SER A 10 20.01 -48.07 -25.05
C SER A 10 21.05 -48.08 -26.18
N ARG A 11 21.49 -46.89 -26.61
CA ARG A 11 22.90 -46.46 -26.49
C ARG A 11 23.07 -44.97 -26.85
N ALA A 12 23.88 -44.31 -26.04
CA ALA A 12 24.42 -42.97 -26.21
C ALA A 12 24.96 -42.67 -27.62
N HIS A 13 24.97 -41.40 -28.03
CA HIS A 13 26.21 -40.62 -28.22
C HIS A 13 26.00 -39.29 -28.97
N ARG A 14 26.68 -38.26 -28.45
CA ARG A 14 27.22 -37.06 -29.13
C ARG A 14 26.25 -35.91 -29.44
N VAL A 15 26.27 -34.96 -28.51
CA VAL A 15 26.09 -33.53 -28.80
C VAL A 15 27.28 -33.06 -29.66
N PRO A 16 27.07 -32.41 -30.83
CA PRO A 16 28.14 -31.79 -31.58
C PRO A 16 28.55 -30.46 -30.94
N THR A 17 29.65 -30.49 -30.19
CA THR A 17 30.45 -29.32 -29.82
C THR A 17 31.28 -28.89 -31.03
N ARG A 18 31.11 -27.66 -31.51
CA ARG A 18 32.15 -26.83 -32.18
C ARG A 18 31.55 -25.47 -32.52
N MET A 19 32.05 -24.38 -31.89
CA MET A 19 33.05 -23.45 -32.47
C MET A 19 32.33 -22.10 -32.70
N ILE A 20 32.80 -20.88 -32.41
CA ILE A 20 34.10 -20.26 -32.11
C ILE A 20 33.77 -18.98 -31.32
N TRP A 21 34.44 -18.75 -30.19
CA TRP A 21 34.48 -17.48 -29.49
C TRP A 21 35.84 -16.82 -29.80
N PRO A 22 35.92 -15.61 -30.37
CA PRO A 22 37.20 -14.93 -30.50
C PRO A 22 37.52 -14.20 -29.20
N PHE A 23 38.30 -14.86 -28.34
CA PHE A 23 39.21 -14.19 -27.40
C PHE A 23 40.46 -13.76 -28.17
N ALA A 24 40.58 -12.47 -28.49
CA ALA A 24 41.85 -11.87 -28.86
C ALA A 24 42.58 -11.43 -27.58
N ARG A 25 43.79 -11.96 -27.38
CA ARG A 25 44.70 -11.71 -26.25
C ARG A 25 45.58 -10.47 -26.49
N PRO A 26 46.23 -9.95 -25.43
CA PRO A 26 46.63 -8.54 -25.27
C PRO A 26 48.09 -8.26 -25.67
N ALA A 27 48.45 -6.99 -25.76
CA ALA A 27 49.84 -6.54 -25.76
C ALA A 27 50.02 -5.38 -24.75
N LEU A 28 51.10 -5.50 -23.97
CA LEU A 28 51.49 -4.66 -22.84
C LEU A 28 51.85 -3.23 -23.23
N CYS A 29 51.47 -2.27 -22.37
CA CYS A 29 52.26 -1.06 -22.18
C CYS A 29 52.34 -0.78 -20.66
N GLY A 30 53.55 -0.51 -20.19
CA GLY A 30 53.99 -0.71 -18.82
C GLY A 30 53.46 0.30 -17.79
N VAL A 31 53.34 -0.22 -16.56
CA VAL A 31 53.90 0.35 -15.32
C VAL A 31 53.92 1.89 -15.26
N VAL A 32 52.82 2.47 -14.78
CA VAL A 32 52.88 3.60 -13.85
C VAL A 32 52.22 3.15 -12.56
N PHE A 33 53.08 2.86 -11.60
CA PHE A 33 52.74 2.54 -10.22
C PHE A 33 51.95 3.71 -9.59
N LEU A 34 50.91 3.33 -8.84
CA LEU A 34 50.57 3.89 -7.54
C LEU A 34 50.17 5.38 -7.51
N SER A 35 48.86 5.63 -7.47
CA SER A 35 48.18 6.45 -6.44
C SER A 35 46.92 7.13 -6.99
N VAL A 36 45.81 6.39 -7.15
CA VAL A 36 44.46 6.98 -7.13
C VAL A 36 43.48 5.95 -6.53
N VAL A 37 43.67 5.60 -5.26
CA VAL A 37 42.69 4.82 -4.47
C VAL A 37 42.18 5.64 -3.26
N THR A 38 42.44 6.94 -3.18
CA THR A 38 42.07 7.76 -2.01
C THR A 38 41.63 9.20 -2.34
N THR A 39 40.78 9.41 -3.36
CA THR A 39 40.10 10.72 -3.54
C THR A 39 38.63 10.61 -3.98
N ALA A 40 37.94 9.52 -3.62
CA ALA A 40 36.49 9.38 -3.84
C ALA A 40 35.67 9.41 -2.53
N TRP A 41 36.23 10.01 -1.47
CA TRP A 41 35.58 10.19 -0.15
C TRP A 41 35.65 11.63 0.35
N LEU A 42 35.57 12.60 -0.56
CA LEU A 42 35.33 14.00 -0.21
C LEU A 42 34.52 14.66 -1.34
N ALA A 43 33.29 14.19 -1.54
CA ALA A 43 32.30 15.04 -2.21
C ALA A 43 32.01 16.18 -1.22
N PRO A 44 32.13 17.47 -1.60
CA PRO A 44 31.52 18.53 -0.81
C PRO A 44 30.03 18.17 -0.69
N ALA A 45 29.46 18.33 0.50
CA ALA A 45 28.03 18.14 0.71
C ALA A 45 27.31 18.90 -0.41
N ALA A 46 26.59 18.16 -1.27
CA ALA A 46 25.78 18.76 -2.30
C ALA A 46 24.85 19.74 -1.58
N GLU A 47 25.08 21.03 -1.79
CA GLU A 47 24.22 22.08 -1.27
C GLU A 47 22.84 21.77 -1.85
N LYS A 48 21.88 21.45 -0.97
CA LYS A 48 20.50 21.15 -1.39
C LYS A 48 20.09 22.29 -2.32
N PRO A 49 19.64 22.00 -3.56
CA PRO A 49 19.19 23.07 -4.45
C PRO A 49 18.15 23.88 -3.69
N SER A 50 18.47 25.14 -3.44
CA SER A 50 17.54 26.06 -2.82
C SER A 50 16.29 26.03 -3.69
N ALA A 51 15.15 25.73 -3.05
CA ALA A 51 13.87 25.67 -3.72
C ALA A 51 13.67 27.00 -4.46
N GLN A 52 13.82 26.96 -5.79
CA GLN A 52 13.48 28.08 -6.64
C GLN A 52 12.00 28.35 -6.39
N PRO A 53 11.60 29.56 -5.96
CA PRO A 53 10.19 29.86 -5.84
C PRO A 53 9.62 29.83 -7.27
N GLY A 54 8.92 28.75 -7.61
CA GLY A 54 7.92 28.78 -8.68
C GLY A 54 6.97 29.94 -8.41
N PRO A 55 6.27 30.49 -9.44
CA PRO A 55 5.50 31.72 -9.32
C PRO A 55 4.49 31.62 -8.17
N SER A 56 4.92 32.10 -7.00
CA SER A 56 4.18 32.13 -5.76
C SER A 56 3.47 33.46 -5.78
N GLY A 57 2.19 33.44 -6.19
CA GLY A 57 1.28 34.49 -5.76
C GLY A 57 1.37 34.52 -4.23
N ALA A 58 1.86 35.63 -3.69
CA ALA A 58 2.26 35.79 -2.30
C ALA A 58 1.31 35.10 -1.31
N ALA A 59 1.66 33.87 -0.91
CA ALA A 59 0.94 33.13 0.10
C ALA A 59 1.43 33.61 1.48
N SER A 60 0.48 34.12 2.27
CA SER A 60 0.64 34.62 3.63
C SER A 60 1.52 33.76 4.53
N SER A 61 2.35 34.41 5.36
CA SER A 61 3.25 33.85 6.38
C SER A 61 2.56 33.16 7.57
N VAL A 62 1.27 32.84 7.47
CA VAL A 62 0.46 32.28 8.56
C VAL A 62 0.42 30.74 8.43
N PRO A 63 0.78 29.97 9.48
CA PRO A 63 0.70 28.51 9.45
C PRO A 63 -0.71 28.02 9.11
N TRP A 64 -0.80 26.92 8.38
CA TRP A 64 -2.05 26.37 7.83
C TRP A 64 -3.18 26.20 8.87
N SER A 65 -2.85 25.89 10.13
CA SER A 65 -3.81 25.69 11.22
C SER A 65 -4.49 26.97 11.71
N PHE A 66 -3.91 28.14 11.42
CA PHE A 66 -4.46 29.45 11.78
C PHE A 66 -5.15 30.15 10.61
N GLN A 67 -5.24 29.49 9.45
CA GLN A 67 -5.97 30.02 8.31
C GLN A 67 -7.47 29.75 8.48
N PRO A 68 -8.34 30.70 8.10
CA PRO A 68 -9.78 30.49 8.17
C PRO A 68 -10.20 29.33 7.28
N LEU A 69 -11.14 28.50 7.75
CA LEU A 69 -11.71 27.41 6.96
C LEU A 69 -12.45 27.99 5.75
N GLN A 70 -12.08 27.52 4.56
CA GLN A 70 -12.78 27.87 3.33
C GLN A 70 -13.94 26.91 3.11
N LYS A 71 -15.12 27.45 2.78
CA LYS A 71 -16.24 26.63 2.36
C LYS A 71 -16.05 26.25 0.89
N ILE A 72 -15.86 24.97 0.63
CA ILE A 72 -15.74 24.41 -0.72
C ILE A 72 -17.03 23.68 -1.04
N GLU A 73 -17.66 24.03 -2.17
CA GLU A 73 -18.84 23.33 -2.65
C GLU A 73 -18.43 22.01 -3.32
N PRO A 74 -19.10 20.88 -3.04
CA PRO A 74 -18.76 19.59 -3.62
C PRO A 74 -18.89 19.58 -5.15
N PRO A 75 -18.03 18.83 -5.87
CA PRO A 75 -18.18 18.60 -7.30
C PRO A 75 -19.50 17.91 -7.61
N ALA A 76 -20.02 18.14 -8.82
CA ALA A 76 -21.21 17.45 -9.30
C ALA A 76 -20.96 15.93 -9.40
N ASP A 77 -21.87 15.15 -8.83
CA ASP A 77 -21.93 13.70 -8.95
C ASP A 77 -23.05 13.29 -9.95
N PRO A 78 -22.72 13.10 -11.24
CA PRO A 78 -23.69 12.65 -12.22
C PRO A 78 -24.04 11.16 -12.11
N SER A 79 -23.24 10.34 -11.42
CA SER A 79 -23.53 8.90 -11.29
C SER A 79 -24.37 8.54 -10.07
N GLY A 80 -24.51 9.47 -9.11
CA GLY A 80 -25.27 9.26 -7.87
C GLY A 80 -24.64 8.20 -6.97
N TRP A 81 -23.32 8.02 -7.05
CA TRP A 81 -22.59 7.04 -6.24
C TRP A 81 -22.23 7.60 -4.86
N SER A 82 -22.00 8.90 -4.78
CA SER A 82 -21.60 9.60 -3.57
C SER A 82 -22.73 9.60 -2.54
N VAL A 83 -22.46 9.08 -1.35
CA VAL A 83 -23.41 9.10 -0.22
C VAL A 83 -23.20 10.40 0.56
N ASP A 84 -21.94 10.74 0.80
CA ASP A 84 -21.55 11.96 1.50
C ASP A 84 -20.91 12.99 0.56
N PRO A 85 -20.93 14.30 0.90
CA PRO A 85 -20.28 15.34 0.10
C PRO A 85 -18.78 15.10 -0.17
N VAL A 86 -18.11 14.38 0.72
CA VAL A 86 -16.69 14.01 0.59
C VAL A 86 -16.48 13.01 -0.55
N ASP A 87 -17.43 12.10 -0.77
CA ASP A 87 -17.35 11.08 -1.82
C ASP A 87 -17.33 11.70 -3.21
N SER A 88 -17.95 12.87 -3.40
CA SER A 88 -17.96 13.59 -4.69
C SER A 88 -16.55 13.98 -5.13
N PHE A 89 -15.67 14.35 -4.18
CA PHE A 89 -14.27 14.67 -4.47
C PHE A 89 -13.47 13.41 -4.84
N ILE A 90 -13.72 12.30 -4.15
CA ILE A 90 -13.09 11.01 -4.45
C ILE A 90 -13.49 10.56 -5.86
N GLN A 91 -14.78 10.65 -6.17
CA GLN A 91 -15.31 10.26 -7.47
C GLN A 91 -14.76 11.14 -8.61
N GLU A 92 -14.64 12.45 -8.40
CA GLU A 92 -14.01 13.35 -9.38
C GLU A 92 -12.59 12.86 -9.72
N LYS A 93 -11.79 12.50 -8.70
CA LYS A 93 -10.44 11.96 -8.90
C LYS A 93 -10.46 10.60 -9.59
N LEU A 94 -11.35 9.68 -9.19
CA LEU A 94 -11.48 8.37 -9.85
C LEU A 94 -11.82 8.55 -11.34
N ARG A 95 -12.76 9.44 -11.68
CA ARG A 95 -13.12 9.76 -13.07
C ARG A 95 -11.96 10.35 -13.84
N ALA A 96 -11.22 11.30 -13.26
CA ALA A 96 -10.03 11.89 -13.89
C ALA A 96 -8.96 10.84 -14.22
N HIS A 97 -8.89 9.76 -13.44
CA HIS A 97 -7.99 8.63 -13.65
C HIS A 97 -8.62 7.46 -14.42
N ASN A 98 -9.84 7.59 -14.95
CA ASN A 98 -10.59 6.52 -15.62
C ASN A 98 -10.78 5.26 -14.76
N LEU A 99 -10.89 5.43 -13.44
CA LEU A 99 -11.16 4.37 -12.47
C LEU A 99 -12.63 4.37 -12.07
N GLN A 100 -13.13 3.18 -11.74
CA GLN A 100 -14.48 3.00 -11.19
C GLN A 100 -14.40 2.70 -9.69
N PRO A 101 -15.34 3.21 -8.89
CA PRO A 101 -15.41 2.85 -7.48
C PRO A 101 -15.58 1.34 -7.28
N ALA A 102 -14.98 0.80 -6.22
CA ALA A 102 -15.23 -0.57 -5.82
C ALA A 102 -16.66 -0.72 -5.26
N GLY A 103 -17.31 -1.85 -5.57
CA GLY A 103 -18.60 -2.17 -4.98
C GLY A 103 -18.53 -2.39 -3.46
N PRO A 104 -19.66 -2.28 -2.74
CA PRO A 104 -19.71 -2.59 -1.32
C PRO A 104 -19.24 -4.02 -1.04
N ALA A 105 -18.54 -4.21 0.08
CA ALA A 105 -18.15 -5.53 0.50
C ALA A 105 -19.37 -6.36 0.95
N GLU A 106 -19.30 -7.68 0.75
CA GLU A 106 -20.33 -8.61 1.22
C GLU A 106 -20.49 -8.51 2.75
N LYS A 107 -21.73 -8.65 3.26
CA LYS A 107 -22.05 -8.59 4.70
C LYS A 107 -21.11 -9.45 5.56
N ARG A 108 -20.85 -10.69 5.15
CA ARG A 108 -19.94 -11.59 5.88
C ARG A 108 -18.51 -11.05 5.96
N THR A 109 -18.05 -10.42 4.90
CA THR A 109 -16.73 -9.75 4.87
C THR A 109 -16.74 -8.49 5.75
N LEU A 110 -17.82 -7.71 5.73
CA LEU A 110 -17.96 -6.50 6.53
C LEU A 110 -17.89 -6.79 8.04
N ILE A 111 -18.72 -7.70 8.55
CA ILE A 111 -18.72 -8.02 9.99
C ILE A 111 -17.38 -8.57 10.45
N ARG A 112 -16.74 -9.43 9.65
CA ARG A 112 -15.42 -9.96 9.97
C ARG A 112 -14.39 -8.84 10.10
N ARG A 113 -14.33 -7.91 9.13
CA ARG A 113 -13.40 -6.78 9.17
C ARG A 113 -13.66 -5.90 10.38
N ALA A 114 -14.89 -5.46 10.59
CA ALA A 114 -15.22 -4.59 11.71
C ALA A 114 -14.91 -5.21 13.08
N THR A 115 -15.22 -6.49 13.32
CA THR A 115 -14.92 -7.11 14.62
C THR A 115 -13.41 -7.20 14.86
N PHE A 116 -12.61 -7.55 13.85
CA PHE A 116 -11.15 -7.56 13.96
C PHE A 116 -10.58 -6.15 14.15
N ASP A 117 -11.06 -5.17 13.39
CA ASP A 117 -10.53 -3.80 13.43
C ASP A 117 -10.88 -3.10 14.74
N LEU A 118 -12.11 -3.31 15.25
CA LEU A 118 -12.59 -2.62 16.45
C LEU A 118 -12.21 -3.35 17.74
N THR A 119 -12.26 -4.68 17.76
CA THR A 119 -12.07 -5.46 19.01
C THR A 119 -10.88 -6.41 18.96
N GLY A 120 -10.27 -6.64 17.80
CA GLY A 120 -9.18 -7.61 17.62
C GLY A 120 -9.60 -9.07 17.66
N LEU A 121 -10.90 -9.37 17.73
CA LEU A 121 -11.43 -10.73 17.85
C LEU A 121 -12.27 -11.10 16.61
N PRO A 122 -12.39 -12.40 16.29
CA PRO A 122 -13.35 -12.83 15.28
C PRO A 122 -14.80 -12.65 15.79
N PRO A 123 -15.78 -12.41 14.90
CA PRO A 123 -17.19 -12.45 15.27
C PRO A 123 -17.63 -13.86 15.65
N THR A 124 -18.64 -13.98 16.52
CA THR A 124 -19.22 -15.30 16.81
C THR A 124 -20.12 -15.76 15.66
N PRO A 125 -20.37 -17.08 15.50
CA PRO A 125 -21.29 -17.58 14.48
C PRO A 125 -22.68 -16.94 14.57
N GLU A 126 -23.21 -16.77 15.78
CA GLU A 126 -24.53 -16.19 16.04
C GLU A 126 -24.60 -14.71 15.63
N GLU A 127 -23.54 -13.95 15.87
CA GLU A 127 -23.45 -12.55 15.45
C GLU A 127 -23.43 -12.42 13.91
N VAL A 128 -22.76 -13.34 13.22
CA VAL A 128 -22.73 -13.38 11.75
C VAL A 128 -24.12 -13.71 11.22
N GLU A 129 -24.77 -14.74 11.74
CA GLU A 129 -26.11 -15.14 11.32
C GLU A 129 -27.15 -14.03 11.56
N ALA A 130 -27.11 -13.39 12.72
CA ALA A 130 -27.99 -12.27 13.04
C ALA A 130 -27.83 -11.11 12.05
N PHE A 131 -26.59 -10.72 11.71
CA PHE A 131 -26.34 -9.64 10.76
C PHE A 131 -26.71 -10.00 9.31
N LEU A 132 -26.49 -11.26 8.92
CA LEU A 132 -26.90 -11.75 7.60
C LEU A 132 -28.42 -11.74 7.44
N ALA A 133 -29.15 -12.14 8.48
CA ALA A 133 -30.61 -12.16 8.50
C ALA A 133 -31.24 -10.76 8.59
N ASP A 134 -30.57 -9.79 9.22
CA ASP A 134 -31.10 -8.43 9.38
C ASP A 134 -31.09 -7.65 8.05
N SER A 135 -32.27 -7.43 7.47
CA SER A 135 -32.46 -6.67 6.22
C SER A 135 -32.82 -5.20 6.45
N SER A 136 -32.77 -4.73 7.69
CA SER A 136 -33.05 -3.32 8.01
C SER A 136 -31.99 -2.39 7.42
N PRO A 137 -32.36 -1.15 7.03
CA PRO A 137 -31.41 -0.19 6.46
C PRO A 137 -30.30 0.23 7.44
N ASP A 138 -30.53 0.05 8.75
CA ASP A 138 -29.62 0.36 9.84
C ASP A 138 -28.88 -0.86 10.41
N ALA A 139 -29.02 -2.04 9.79
CA ALA A 139 -28.39 -3.29 10.23
C ALA A 139 -26.87 -3.16 10.44
N TRP A 140 -26.20 -2.41 9.55
CA TRP A 140 -24.75 -2.19 9.66
C TRP A 140 -24.39 -1.29 10.85
N SER A 141 -25.10 -0.17 11.01
CA SER A 141 -24.89 0.76 12.12
C SER A 141 -25.08 0.08 13.47
N LYS A 142 -26.12 -0.74 13.61
CA LYS A 142 -26.35 -1.56 14.83
C LYS A 142 -25.16 -2.44 15.19
N VAL A 143 -24.50 -3.07 14.20
CA VAL A 143 -23.29 -3.87 14.43
C VAL A 143 -22.15 -3.00 14.94
N VAL A 144 -21.90 -1.87 14.27
CA VAL A 144 -20.82 -0.95 14.65
C VAL A 144 -21.04 -0.39 16.06
N ASP A 145 -22.25 0.09 16.36
CA ASP A 145 -22.61 0.66 17.66
C ASP A 145 -22.42 -0.36 18.78
N ARG A 146 -22.83 -1.61 18.56
CA ARG A 146 -22.63 -2.71 19.51
C ARG A 146 -21.14 -3.00 19.75
N LEU A 147 -20.31 -2.98 18.70
CA LEU A 147 -18.87 -3.21 18.82
C LEU A 147 -18.18 -2.07 19.57
N LEU A 148 -18.52 -0.82 19.26
CA LEU A 148 -17.99 0.37 19.95
C LEU A 148 -18.43 0.44 21.43
N ALA A 149 -19.63 -0.03 21.74
CA ALA A 149 -20.13 -0.10 23.12
C ALA A 149 -19.48 -1.23 23.95
N SER A 150 -18.77 -2.16 23.32
CA SER A 150 -18.11 -3.27 24.02
C SER A 150 -16.86 -2.81 24.78
N PRO A 151 -16.64 -3.25 26.04
CA PRO A 151 -15.37 -3.00 26.74
C PRO A 151 -14.13 -3.44 25.96
N ARG A 152 -14.28 -4.48 25.13
CA ARG A 152 -13.21 -5.03 24.29
C ARG A 152 -12.67 -4.03 23.27
N TYR A 153 -13.50 -3.10 22.81
CA TYR A 153 -13.04 -2.01 21.93
C TYR A 153 -12.01 -1.13 22.67
N GLY A 154 -12.33 -0.73 23.90
CA GLY A 154 -11.43 0.05 24.75
C GLY A 154 -10.15 -0.72 25.11
N GLU A 155 -10.25 -2.01 25.39
CA GLU A 155 -9.09 -2.87 25.65
C GLU A 155 -8.17 -2.98 24.41
N HIS A 156 -8.75 -3.19 23.22
CA HIS A 156 -8.01 -3.32 21.97
C HIS A 156 -7.28 -2.02 21.61
N TRP A 157 -7.98 -0.89 21.64
CA TRP A 157 -7.41 0.41 21.36
C TRP A 157 -6.45 0.89 22.42
N GLY A 158 -6.73 0.61 23.71
CA GLY A 158 -5.84 0.95 24.81
C GLY A 158 -4.47 0.29 24.66
N ARG A 159 -4.43 -0.99 24.26
CA ARG A 159 -3.17 -1.68 23.94
C ARG A 159 -2.43 -0.99 22.80
N HIS A 160 -3.10 -0.73 21.68
CA HIS A 160 -2.47 -0.07 20.52
C HIS A 160 -1.92 1.32 20.89
N TRP A 161 -2.69 2.11 21.64
CA TRP A 161 -2.26 3.42 22.13
C TRP A 161 -1.06 3.33 23.06
N LEU A 162 -1.04 2.39 24.01
CA LEU A 162 0.10 2.20 24.91
C LEU A 162 1.36 1.75 24.16
N ASP A 163 1.23 1.03 23.05
CA ASP A 163 2.35 0.68 22.18
C ASP A 163 2.91 1.93 21.48
N VAL A 164 2.05 2.84 21.00
CA VAL A 164 2.46 4.10 20.34
C VAL A 164 3.06 5.09 21.35
N VAL A 165 2.47 5.24 22.54
CA VAL A 165 2.94 6.22 23.53
C VAL A 165 4.28 5.83 24.15
N ARG A 166 4.59 4.54 24.28
CA ARG A 166 5.93 4.10 24.71
C ARG A 166 7.05 4.48 23.72
N TYR A 167 6.72 4.70 22.45
CA TYR A 167 7.65 5.26 21.46
C TYR A 167 7.87 6.78 21.65
N ALA A 168 6.96 7.48 22.33
CA ALA A 168 7.06 8.93 22.56
C ALA A 168 8.03 9.31 23.70
N ASP A 169 8.49 8.37 24.52
CA ASP A 169 9.47 8.63 25.59
C ASP A 169 10.92 8.77 25.08
N THR A 170 11.20 8.40 23.83
CA THR A 170 12.52 8.61 23.21
C THR A 170 12.48 9.83 22.29
N GLY A 171 12.44 11.03 22.87
CA GLY A 171 12.71 12.29 22.16
C GLY A 171 11.55 12.85 21.34
N GLY A 172 10.44 13.20 22.00
CA GLY A 172 9.58 14.28 21.51
C GLY A 172 10.30 15.63 21.63
N PHE A 173 10.15 16.49 20.61
CA PHE A 173 10.76 17.81 20.40
C PHE A 173 11.14 18.63 21.64
#